data_AF-M0E8D4-F1
#
_entry.id   AF-M0E8D4-F1
#
_cell.length_a   1.000
_cell.length_b   1.000
_cell.length_c   1.000
_cell.angle_alpha   90.00
_cell.angle_beta   90.00
_cell.angle_gamma   90.00
#
_symmetry.space_group_name_H-M   'P 1'
#
loop_
_entity.id
_entity.type
_entity.pdbx_description
1 polymer ?
#
loop_
_entity_poly.entity_id
_entity_poly.type
_entity_poly.pdbx_seq_one_letter_code
_entity_poly.pdbx_strand_id
1 'polypeptide(L)' 'MTVTFPDASDMMAANRLQSETLLYPMDAMILSAADAADATLVSFDSELVEHGAELPRRLLDGDE' A
#
# COMPACT_ATOMS: atom_id res chain seq x y z
N MET A 1 16.04 2.08 -9.81
CA MET A 1 15.41 2.72 -8.64
C MET A 1 14.41 3.73 -9.18
N THR A 2 13.13 3.43 -9.04
CA THR A 2 12.03 4.29 -9.46
C THR A 2 11.50 5.02 -8.24
N VAL A 3 11.29 6.33 -8.36
CA VAL A 3 10.67 7.15 -7.31
C VAL A 3 9.31 7.59 -7.86
N THR A 4 8.24 7.30 -7.13
CA THR A 4 6.88 7.69 -7.47
C THR A 4 6.47 8.93 -6.69
N PHE A 5 5.68 9.79 -7.32
CA PHE A 5 5.13 10.99 -6.70
C PHE A 5 3.61 10.90 -6.84
N PRO A 6 2.88 10.74 -5.72
CA PRO A 6 1.43 10.67 -5.77
C PRO A 6 0.83 11.95 -6.36
N ASP A 7 -0.14 11.81 -7.25
CA ASP A 7 -0.89 12.92 -7.81
C ASP A 7 -2.23 13.16 -7.10
N ALA A 8 -3.02 14.10 -7.61
CA ALA A 8 -4.31 14.45 -7.00
C ALA A 8 -5.32 13.29 -7.01
N SER A 9 -5.24 12.39 -7.99
CA SER A 9 -6.11 11.21 -8.08
C SER A 9 -5.74 10.17 -7.02
N ASP A 10 -4.44 9.97 -6.75
CA ASP A 10 -3.95 9.12 -5.68
C ASP A 10 -4.40 9.62 -4.31
N MET A 11 -4.40 10.95 -4.12
CA MET A 11 -4.87 11.57 -2.88
C MET A 11 -6.38 11.33 -2.66
N MET A 12 -7.17 11.38 -3.73
CA MET A 12 -8.61 11.08 -3.66
C MET A 12 -8.89 9.60 -3.40
N ALA A 13 -8.07 8.70 -3.99
CA ALA A 13 -8.14 7.27 -3.73
C ALA A 13 -7.79 6.97 -2.26
N ALA A 14 -6.70 7.53 -1.76
CA ALA A 14 -6.27 7.38 -0.37
C ALA A 14 -7.32 7.88 0.62
N ASN A 15 -7.94 9.03 0.36
CA ASN A 15 -9.01 9.55 1.22
C ASN A 15 -10.24 8.63 1.24
N ARG A 16 -10.63 8.05 0.10
CA ARG A 16 -11.72 7.07 0.07
C ARG A 16 -11.35 5.81 0.85
N LEU A 17 -10.17 5.25 0.59
CA LEU A 17 -9.68 4.06 1.28
C LEU A 17 -9.67 4.29 2.79
N GLN A 18 -9.12 5.42 3.24
CA GLN A 18 -9.12 5.82 4.65
C GLN A 18 -10.54 5.86 5.23
N SER A 19 -11.50 6.43 4.52
CA SER A 19 -12.89 6.53 4.99
C SER A 19 -13.57 5.16 5.10
N GLU A 20 -13.18 4.19 4.27
CA GLU A 20 -13.78 2.85 4.21
C GLU A 20 -13.15 1.87 5.21
N THR A 21 -11.85 2.02 5.48
CA THR A 21 -11.08 1.08 6.31
C THR A 21 -10.68 1.64 7.68
N LEU A 22 -10.82 2.96 7.89
CA LEU A 22 -10.34 3.68 9.07
C LEU A 22 -8.83 3.62 9.30
N LEU A 23 -8.06 3.28 8.26
CA LEU A 23 -6.61 3.30 8.28
C LEU A 23 -6.07 4.67 8.70
N TYR A 24 -4.85 4.69 9.21
CA TYR A 24 -4.14 5.95 9.38
C TYR A 24 -3.96 6.63 8.00
N PRO A 25 -4.05 7.98 7.90
CA PRO A 25 -3.97 8.66 6.60
C PRO A 25 -2.73 8.29 5.77
N MET A 26 -1.59 8.08 6.44
CA MET A 26 -0.34 7.69 5.78
C MET A 26 -0.41 6.28 5.19
N ASP A 27 -1.06 5.35 5.87
CA ASP A 27 -1.18 3.95 5.44
C ASP A 27 -2.07 3.83 4.22
N ALA A 28 -3.20 4.53 4.22
CA ALA A 28 -4.07 4.63 3.05
C ALA A 28 -3.35 5.28 1.85
N MET A 29 -2.48 6.27 2.11
CA MET A 29 -1.68 6.93 1.07
C MET A 29 -0.62 6.01 0.48
N ILE A 30 0.09 5.23 1.29
CA ILE A 30 1.13 4.31 0.81
C ILE A 30 0.49 3.14 0.04
N LEU A 31 -0.64 2.59 0.50
CA LEU A 31 -1.39 1.57 -0.23
C LEU A 31 -1.87 2.09 -1.59
N SER A 32 -2.44 3.30 -1.64
CA SER A 32 -2.89 3.90 -2.90
C SER A 32 -1.73 4.18 -3.85
N ALA A 33 -0.57 4.61 -3.33
CA ALA A 33 0.61 4.83 -4.15
C ALA A 33 1.19 3.52 -4.71
N ALA A 34 1.08 2.41 -3.97
CA ALA A 34 1.50 1.09 -4.44
C ALA A 34 0.57 0.58 -5.57
N ASP A 35 -0.74 0.73 -5.38
CA ASP A 35 -1.76 0.39 -6.41
C ASP A 35 -1.56 1.21 -7.69
N ALA A 36 -1.41 2.53 -7.58
CA ALA A 36 -1.17 3.41 -8.73
C ALA A 36 0.14 3.12 -9.47
N ALA A 37 1.15 2.60 -8.77
CA ALA A 37 2.42 2.20 -9.33
C ALA A 37 2.42 0.76 -9.90
N ASP A 38 1.29 0.05 -9.82
CA ASP A 38 1.17 -1.39 -10.13
C ASP A 38 2.26 -2.21 -9.43
N ALA A 39 2.43 -1.96 -8.12
CA ALA A 39 3.50 -2.51 -7.30
C ALA A 39 2.97 -3.15 -6.02
N THR A 40 3.60 -4.23 -5.59
CA THR A 40 3.32 -4.86 -4.30
C THR A 40 3.92 -4.02 -3.17
N LEU A 41 3.08 -3.54 -2.24
CA LEU A 41 3.55 -2.99 -0.98
C LEU A 41 4.06 -4.11 -0.08
N VAL A 42 5.32 -4.03 0.34
CA VAL A 42 5.93 -4.99 1.26
C VAL A 42 6.06 -4.33 2.64
N SER A 43 5.45 -4.91 3.66
CA SER A 43 5.42 -4.33 5.02
C SER A 43 5.40 -5.40 6.11
N PHE A 44 5.97 -5.08 7.28
CA PHE A 44 5.84 -5.87 8.50
C PHE A 44 4.62 -5.45 9.34
N ASP A 45 3.96 -4.35 8.98
CA ASP A 45 2.77 -3.88 9.68
C ASP A 45 1.59 -4.81 9.38
N SER A 46 1.00 -5.38 10.42
CA SER A 46 -0.10 -6.34 10.28
C SER A 46 -1.37 -5.70 9.71
N GLU A 47 -1.65 -4.45 10.05
CA GLU A 47 -2.85 -3.74 9.54
C GLU A 47 -2.71 -3.52 8.03
N LEU A 48 -1.53 -3.09 7.56
CA LEU A 48 -1.26 -2.97 6.13
C LEU A 48 -1.36 -4.31 5.38
N VAL A 49 -0.91 -5.40 6.01
CA VAL A 49 -1.00 -6.75 5.42
C VAL A 49 -2.46 -7.21 5.31
N GLU A 50 -3.30 -6.92 6.30
CA GLU A 50 -4.75 -7.17 6.24
C GLU A 50 -5.43 -6.40 5.10
N HIS A 51 -4.84 -5.28 4.68
CA HIS A 51 -5.31 -4.42 3.60
C HIS A 51 -4.58 -4.58 2.26
N GLY A 52 -3.82 -5.67 2.09
CA GLY A 52 -3.27 -6.08 0.79
C GLY A 52 -1.75 -5.93 0.64
N ALA A 53 -1.03 -5.46 1.65
CA ALA A 53 0.42 -5.55 1.67
C ALA A 53 0.89 -7.00 1.85
N GLU A 54 2.10 -7.30 1.39
CA GLU A 54 2.74 -8.60 1.60
C GLU A 54 3.80 -8.57 2.70
N LEU A 55 3.89 -9.66 3.46
CA LEU A 55 4.97 -9.86 4.41
C LEU A 55 6.30 -10.06 3.66
N PRO A 56 7.40 -9.43 4.11
CA PRO A 56 8.72 -9.58 3.51
C PRO A 56 9.18 -11.03 3.35
N ARG A 57 8.72 -11.93 4.22
CA ARG A 57 9.06 -13.36 4.14
C ARG A 57 8.58 -14.01 2.83
N ARG A 58 7.43 -13.59 2.26
CA ARG A 58 6.97 -14.09 0.95
C ARG A 58 7.96 -13.77 -0.16
N LEU A 59 8.54 -12.57 -0.12
CA LEU A 59 9.52 -12.13 -1.11
C LEU A 59 10.85 -12.90 -0.99
N LEU A 60 11.23 -13.32 0.22
CA LEU A 60 12.51 -13.96 0.50
C LEU A 60 12.49 -15.48 0.32
N ASP A 61 11.35 -16.12 0.61
CA ASP A 61 11.23 -17.58 0.54
C ASP A 61 10.91 -18.07 -0.89
N GLY A 62 10.48 -17.17 -1.80
CA GLY A 62 10.06 -17.50 -3.16
C GLY A 62 8.71 -18.22 -3.19
N ASP A 63 7.97 -18.08 -4.30
CA ASP A 63 6.74 -18.84 -4.51
C ASP A 63 7.09 -20.33 -4.72
N GLU A 64 7.02 -21.13 -3.65
CA GLU A 64 6.88 -22.59 -3.75
C GLU A 64 5.45 -22.99 -4.13
#